data_AF-M1JDR4-F1
#
_entry.id   AF-M1JDR4-F1
#
_cell.length_a   1.000
_cell.length_b   1.000
_cell.length_c   1.000
_cell.angle_alpha   90.00
_cell.angle_beta   90.00
_cell.angle_gamma   90.00
#
_symmetry.space_group_name_H-M   'P 1'
#
loop_
_entity.id
_entity.type
_entity.pdbx_description
1 polymer ?
#
loop_
_entity_poly.entity_id
_entity_poly.type
_entity_poly.pdbx_seq_one_letter_code
_entity_poly.pdbx_strand_id
1 'polypeptide(L)' 'MTDFNLPLPSIFVPLVGLVLPAIAMAFFSFLVERNKIV' A
#
# COMPACT_ATOMS: atom_id res chain seq x y z
N MET A 1 30.23 -10.19 -1.35
CA MET A 1 29.19 -9.33 -0.75
C MET A 1 28.45 -8.74 -1.93
N THR A 2 27.40 -9.42 -2.37
CA THR A 2 26.68 -9.06 -3.60
C THR A 2 25.79 -7.85 -3.31
N ASP A 3 26.04 -6.78 -4.05
CA ASP A 3 25.39 -5.49 -3.95
C ASP A 3 23.88 -5.59 -4.21
N PHE A 4 23.09 -5.54 -3.14
CA PHE A 4 21.63 -5.31 -3.17
C PHE A 4 21.29 -3.85 -3.61
N ASN A 5 22.13 -3.25 -4.46
CA ASN A 5 22.07 -1.87 -4.96
C ASN A 5 21.40 -1.73 -6.33
N LEU A 6 20.66 -2.75 -6.79
CA LEU A 6 19.62 -2.50 -7.78
C LEU A 6 18.56 -1.58 -7.12
N PRO A 7 17.88 -0.67 -7.85
CA PRO A 7 16.91 0.30 -7.30
C PRO A 7 15.64 -0.33 -6.67
N LEU A 8 15.67 -1.63 -6.36
CA LEU A 8 14.65 -2.40 -5.68
C LEU A 8 14.17 -1.74 -4.38
N PRO A 9 15.01 -1.43 -3.38
CA PRO A 9 14.50 -0.89 -2.12
C PRO A 9 13.83 0.47 -2.33
N SER A 10 14.34 1.31 -3.22
CA SER A 10 13.74 2.63 -3.48
C SER A 10 12.38 2.57 -4.19
N ILE A 11 12.04 1.48 -4.87
CA ILE A 11 10.74 1.29 -5.54
C ILE A 11 9.79 0.52 -4.63
N PHE A 12 10.27 -0.54 -3.98
CA PHE A 12 9.44 -1.38 -3.12
C PHE A 12 9.09 -0.71 -1.80
N VAL A 13 9.97 0.12 -1.23
CA VAL A 13 9.69 0.82 0.04
C VAL A 13 8.53 1.80 -0.10
N PRO A 14 8.46 2.70 -1.11
CA PRO A 14 7.29 3.54 -1.31
C PRO A 14 6.05 2.76 -1.75
N LEU A 15 6.21 1.70 -2.56
CA LEU A 15 5.07 0.91 -3.03
C LEU A 15 4.38 0.17 -1.88
N VAL A 16 5.15 -0.43 -0.96
CA VAL A 16 4.62 -1.14 0.21
C VAL A 16 4.30 -0.21 1.37
N GLY A 17 5.04 0.88 1.54
CA GLY A 17 4.89 1.81 2.67
C GLY A 17 3.87 2.93 2.43
N LEU A 18 3.56 3.27 1.18
CA LEU A 18 2.66 4.38 0.84
C LEU A 18 1.49 3.91 -0.05
N VAL A 19 1.77 3.25 -1.18
CA VAL A 19 0.75 2.92 -2.19
C VAL A 19 -0.19 1.81 -1.71
N LEU A 20 0.35 0.66 -1.30
CA LEU A 20 -0.43 -0.46 -0.74
C LEU A 20 -1.30 -0.03 0.45
N PRO A 21 -0.77 0.69 1.46
CA PRO A 21 -1.56 1.20 2.58
C PRO A 21 -2.63 2.21 2.15
N ALA A 22 -2.32 3.14 1.24
CA ALA A 22 -3.32 4.10 0.75
C ALA A 22 -4.50 3.40 0.05
N ILE A 23 -4.20 2.40 -0.77
CA ILE A 23 -5.21 1.57 -1.42
C ILE A 23 -6.02 0.81 -0.35
N ALA A 24 -5.37 0.14 0.59
CA ALA A 24 -6.05 -0.61 1.64
C ALA A 24 -6.98 0.28 2.48
N MET A 25 -6.55 1.49 2.85
CA MET A 25 -7.36 2.46 3.59
C MET A 25 -8.59 2.91 2.78
N ALA A 26 -8.43 3.22 1.49
CA ALA A 26 -9.55 3.63 0.64
C ALA A 26 -10.58 2.51 0.44
N PHE A 27 -10.11 1.29 0.17
CA PHE A 27 -10.97 0.12 0.05
C PHE A 27 -11.66 -0.22 1.39
N PHE A 28 -10.97 -0.07 2.51
CA PHE A 28 -11.52 -0.30 3.84
C PHE A 28 -12.59 0.74 4.19
N SER A 29 -12.37 2.01 3.88
CA SER A 29 -13.38 3.07 4.03
C SER A 29 -14.62 2.78 3.19
N PHE A 30 -14.46 2.39 1.92
CA PHE A 30 -15.59 2.01 1.08
C PHE A 30 -16.35 0.80 1.65
N LEU A 31 -15.65 -0.25 2.08
CA LEU A 31 -16.28 -1.43 2.67
C LEU A 31 -17.09 -1.09 3.95
N VAL A 32 -16.52 -0.26 4.83
CA VAL A 32 -17.17 0.17 6.08
C VAL A 32 -18.38 1.05 5.81
N GLU A 33 -18.29 1.98 4.86
CA GLU A 33 -19.39 2.87 4.51
C GLU A 33 -20.54 2.11 3.85
N ARG A 34 -20.23 1.13 2.99
CA ARG A 34 -21.22 0.24 2.35
C ARG A 34 -22.01 -0.62 3.34
N ASN A 35 -21.42 -0.96 4.49
CA ASN A 35 -22.11 -1.69 5.57
C ASN A 35 -22.95 -0.78 6.49
N LYS A 36 -22.79 0.54 6.37
CA LYS A 36 -23.55 1.56 7.12
C LYS A 36 -24.75 2.10 6.36
N ILE A 37 -24.84 1.86 5.05
CA ILE A 37 -26.01 2.18 4.20
C ILE A 37 -27.01 1.01 4.28
N VAL A 38 -27.63 0.86 5.45
CA VAL A 38 -28.87 0.09 5.68
C VAL A 38 -29.79 0.98 6.52
#